data_AF-A0A094BXE8-F1
#
_entry.id   AF-A0A094BXE8-F1
#
_cell.length_a   1.000
_cell.length_b   1.000
_cell.length_c   1.000
_cell.angle_alpha   90.00
_cell.angle_beta   90.00
_cell.angle_gamma   90.00
#
_symmetry.space_group_name_H-M   'P 1'
#
loop_
_entity.id
_entity.type
_entity.pdbx_description
1 polymer ?
#
loop_
_entity_poly.entity_id
_entity_poly.type
_entity_poly.pdbx_seq_one_letter_code
_entity_poly.pdbx_strand_id
1 'polypeptide(L)'
;MSLDPPTYLSSLRNNIRARPIPWDGAVRAGTITEAQLGRIRAVDKVRKEVRVKTVEEGVGEYRELFLGAAGDGEGERSILEKAARRADVVQYVLVLLGDLLEGSQTLVDALLSHPNTYTPFLPLLAGATSPEEAIPLLTSTALTTLLARESITNPHGRAASSEALPILYKYLSTLALSSDSGLQD
;
A
#
# COMPACT_ATOMS: atom_id res chain seq x y z
N MET A 1 -9.29 -23.10 10.15
CA MET A 1 -8.02 -22.93 10.88
C MET A 1 -7.72 -21.44 10.89
N SER A 2 -7.72 -20.81 12.07
CA SER A 2 -7.29 -19.42 12.21
C SER A 2 -5.77 -19.48 12.30
N LEU A 3 -5.08 -19.04 11.25
CA LEU A 3 -3.64 -18.79 11.35
C LEU A 3 -3.49 -17.60 12.29
N ASP A 4 -2.70 -17.75 13.35
CA ASP A 4 -2.33 -16.59 14.16
C ASP A 4 -1.62 -15.59 13.24
N PRO A 5 -1.94 -14.27 13.33
CA PRO A 5 -1.34 -13.30 12.44
C PRO A 5 0.19 -13.33 12.57
N PRO A 6 0.95 -13.32 11.45
CA PRO A 6 2.40 -13.39 11.45
C PRO A 6 3.03 -12.42 12.45
N THR A 7 3.77 -12.96 13.41
CA THR A 7 4.34 -12.17 14.53
C THR A 7 5.31 -11.11 14.01
N TYR A 8 6.04 -11.44 12.94
CA TYR A 8 6.96 -10.54 12.28
C TYR A 8 6.27 -9.32 11.65
N LEU A 9 5.24 -9.53 10.81
CA LEU A 9 4.55 -8.44 10.12
C LEU A 9 3.88 -7.47 11.10
N SER A 10 3.25 -8.00 12.15
CA SER A 10 2.65 -7.18 13.22
C SER A 10 3.72 -6.33 13.92
N SER A 11 4.85 -6.95 14.28
CA SER A 11 5.97 -6.25 14.91
C SER A 11 6.58 -5.18 14.01
N LEU A 12 6.78 -5.48 12.72
CA LEU A 12 7.28 -4.54 11.72
C LEU A 12 6.37 -3.33 11.56
N ARG A 13 5.05 -3.56 11.36
CA ARG A 13 4.04 -2.49 11.27
C ARG A 13 4.07 -1.60 12.51
N ASN A 14 4.10 -2.19 13.71
CA ASN A 14 4.14 -1.45 14.96
C ASN A 14 5.44 -0.62 15.12
N ASN A 15 6.59 -1.19 14.77
CA ASN A 15 7.87 -0.49 14.77
C ASN A 15 7.88 0.70 13.81
N ILE A 16 7.32 0.55 12.61
CA ILE A 16 7.21 1.64 11.64
C ILE A 16 6.30 2.74 12.16
N ARG A 17 5.14 2.41 12.75
CA ARG A 17 4.21 3.41 13.32
C ARG A 17 4.80 4.20 14.49
N ALA A 18 5.69 3.58 15.27
CA ALA A 18 6.35 4.22 16.40
C ALA A 18 7.41 5.26 15.98
N ARG A 19 7.94 5.14 14.75
CA ARG A 19 8.97 6.06 14.24
C ARG A 19 8.34 7.43 13.90
N PRO A 20 8.90 8.55 14.37
CA PRO A 20 8.44 9.87 13.97
C PRO A 20 8.82 10.14 12.50
N ILE A 21 7.87 10.66 11.72
CA ILE A 21 8.08 11.08 10.34
C ILE A 21 8.12 12.62 10.30
N PRO A 22 9.17 13.25 9.73
CA PRO A 22 9.25 14.70 9.62
C PRO A 22 8.39 15.18 8.43
N TRP A 23 7.07 15.13 8.60
CA TRP A 23 6.06 15.43 7.57
C TRP A 23 6.23 16.83 6.96
N ASP A 24 6.45 17.84 7.79
CA ASP A 24 6.63 19.22 7.31
C ASP A 24 7.93 19.38 6.51
N GLY A 25 8.93 18.55 6.78
CA GLY A 25 10.14 18.46 5.95
C GLY A 25 9.84 17.82 4.59
N ALA A 26 8.99 16.78 4.56
CA ALA A 26 8.58 16.11 3.33
C ALA A 26 7.75 17.03 2.41
N VAL A 27 6.84 17.83 2.98
CA VAL A 27 6.07 18.84 2.23
C VAL A 27 7.00 19.93 1.69
N ARG A 28 7.86 20.51 2.54
CA ARG A 28 8.80 21.57 2.12
C ARG A 28 9.76 21.12 1.01
N ALA A 29 10.14 19.85 1.01
CA ALA A 29 10.97 19.25 -0.03
C ALA A 29 10.19 18.88 -1.30
N GLY A 30 8.87 19.08 -1.34
CA GLY A 30 8.01 18.72 -2.47
C GLY A 30 7.82 17.20 -2.67
N THR A 31 8.27 16.39 -1.71
CA THR A 31 8.16 14.92 -1.78
C THR A 31 6.75 14.40 -1.51
N ILE A 32 5.92 15.20 -0.84
CA ILE A 32 4.47 15.02 -0.72
C ILE A 32 3.79 16.39 -0.79
N THR A 33 2.51 16.45 -1.12
CA THR A 33 1.73 17.71 -1.09
C THR A 33 1.05 17.94 0.25
N GLU A 34 0.68 19.20 0.53
CA GLU A 34 -0.11 19.53 1.73
C GLU A 34 -1.46 18.80 1.72
N ALA A 35 -2.09 18.66 0.55
CA ALA A 35 -3.33 17.91 0.39
C ALA A 35 -3.14 16.42 0.74
N GLN A 36 -2.06 15.80 0.24
CA GLN A 36 -1.72 14.42 0.58
C GLN A 36 -1.48 14.25 2.09
N LEU A 37 -0.75 15.18 2.71
CA LEU A 37 -0.51 15.16 4.16
C LEU A 37 -1.80 15.35 4.96
N GLY A 38 -2.68 16.26 4.54
CA GLY A 38 -3.99 16.47 5.15
C GLY A 38 -4.82 15.18 5.16
N ARG A 39 -4.87 14.46 4.02
CA ARG A 39 -5.56 13.17 3.90
C ARG A 39 -4.97 12.11 4.83
N ILE A 40 -3.64 12.03 4.96
CA ILE A 40 -2.98 11.14 5.91
C ILE A 40 -3.40 11.47 7.35
N ARG A 41 -3.28 12.75 7.76
CA ARG A 41 -3.59 13.19 9.12
C ARG A 41 -5.06 12.94 9.50
N ALA A 42 -5.98 12.93 8.54
CA ALA A 42 -7.40 12.67 8.78
C ALA A 42 -7.71 11.22 9.20
N VAL A 43 -6.83 10.27 8.84
CA VAL A 43 -7.00 8.83 9.15
C VAL A 43 -5.90 8.26 10.03
N ASP A 44 -4.81 9.01 10.22
CA ASP A 44 -3.70 8.59 11.07
C ASP A 44 -4.05 8.69 12.56
N LYS A 45 -3.68 7.66 13.33
CA LYS A 45 -3.86 7.57 14.80
C LYS A 45 -5.28 7.84 15.31
N VAL A 46 -6.30 7.84 14.45
CA VAL A 46 -7.71 7.87 14.84
C VAL A 46 -8.25 6.46 15.11
N ARG A 47 -9.37 6.38 15.83
CA ARG A 47 -10.08 5.12 16.11
C ARG A 47 -10.55 4.46 14.80
N LYS A 48 -10.64 3.13 14.79
CA LYS A 48 -10.96 2.34 13.60
C LYS A 48 -12.27 2.79 12.95
N GLU A 49 -13.32 3.02 13.73
CA GLU A 49 -14.64 3.39 13.24
C GLU A 49 -14.64 4.76 12.57
N VAL A 50 -13.92 5.72 13.18
CA VAL A 50 -13.74 7.07 12.62
C VAL A 50 -12.94 6.98 11.33
N ARG A 51 -11.87 6.19 11.32
CA ARG A 51 -11.02 5.99 10.15
C ARG A 51 -11.82 5.48 8.95
N VAL A 52 -12.60 4.42 9.16
CA VAL A 52 -13.43 3.81 8.10
C VAL A 52 -14.42 4.83 7.57
N LYS A 53 -15.12 5.54 8.46
CA LYS A 53 -16.08 6.57 8.07
C LYS A 53 -15.43 7.69 7.23
N THR A 54 -14.29 8.23 7.67
CA THR A 54 -13.55 9.27 6.93
C THR A 54 -13.15 8.79 5.53
N VAL A 55 -12.70 7.54 5.43
CA VAL A 55 -12.34 6.95 4.13
C VAL A 55 -13.55 6.77 3.24
N GLU A 56 -14.68 6.31 3.79
CA GLU A 56 -15.92 6.10 3.04
C GLU A 56 -16.57 7.40 2.55
N GLU A 57 -16.44 8.48 3.31
CA GLU A 57 -16.86 9.82 2.88
C GLU A 57 -15.94 10.38 1.78
N GLY A 58 -14.65 10.03 1.81
CA GLY A 58 -13.60 10.53 0.92
C GLY A 58 -13.02 9.51 -0.05
N VAL A 59 -13.77 8.49 -0.48
CA VAL A 59 -13.19 7.32 -1.21
C VAL A 59 -12.40 7.73 -2.46
N GLY A 60 -12.92 8.68 -3.24
CA GLY A 60 -12.25 9.18 -4.44
C GLY A 60 -10.90 9.83 -4.13
N GLU A 61 -10.83 10.57 -3.02
CA GLU A 61 -9.62 11.24 -2.55
C GLU A 61 -8.55 10.26 -2.08
N TYR A 62 -8.95 9.20 -1.37
CA TYR A 62 -8.03 8.15 -0.97
C TYR A 62 -7.59 7.29 -2.14
N ARG A 63 -8.46 7.02 -3.11
CA ARG A 63 -8.08 6.38 -4.37
C ARG A 63 -6.99 7.18 -5.09
N GLU A 64 -7.19 8.50 -5.25
CA GLU A 64 -6.19 9.38 -5.86
C GLU A 64 -4.91 9.50 -5.03
N LEU A 65 -5.01 9.48 -3.70
CA LEU A 65 -3.84 9.50 -2.82
C LEU A 65 -2.88 8.35 -3.16
N PHE A 66 -3.40 7.13 -3.29
CA PHE A 66 -2.59 5.93 -3.50
C PHE A 66 -2.33 5.59 -4.97
N LEU A 67 -3.21 5.99 -5.90
CA LEU A 67 -3.10 5.63 -7.31
C LEU A 67 -2.75 6.79 -8.24
N GLY A 68 -2.76 8.01 -7.72
CA GLY A 68 -2.71 9.22 -8.53
C GLY A 68 -4.03 9.48 -9.26
N ALA A 69 -4.08 10.54 -10.05
CA ALA A 69 -5.24 10.83 -10.87
C ALA A 69 -5.33 9.87 -12.08
N ALA A 70 -6.56 9.56 -12.49
CA ALA A 70 -6.83 8.71 -13.65
C ALA A 70 -6.56 9.48 -14.95
N GLY A 71 -5.39 9.30 -15.56
CA GLY A 71 -5.09 9.85 -16.88
C GLY A 71 -3.62 9.78 -17.28
N ASP A 72 -3.38 9.72 -18.58
CA ASP A 72 -2.05 9.75 -19.18
C ASP A 72 -1.48 11.18 -19.12
N GLY A 73 -0.63 11.45 -18.11
CA GLY A 73 0.42 12.47 -18.21
C GLY A 73 0.23 13.79 -17.46
N GLU A 74 -0.99 14.23 -17.14
CA GLU A 74 -1.24 15.54 -16.47
C GLU A 74 -1.93 15.43 -15.09
N GLY A 75 -2.02 14.21 -14.55
CA GLY A 75 -2.58 13.94 -13.22
C GLY A 75 -1.59 14.12 -12.06
N GLU A 76 -2.10 14.40 -10.85
CA GLU A 76 -1.27 14.34 -9.64
C GLU A 76 -0.77 12.90 -9.43
N ARG A 77 0.55 12.73 -9.32
CA ARG A 77 1.17 11.42 -9.01
C ARG A 77 0.75 10.93 -7.64
N SER A 78 0.66 9.61 -7.49
CA SER A 78 0.39 8.99 -6.19
C SER A 78 1.43 9.41 -5.15
N ILE A 79 1.04 9.36 -3.88
CA ILE A 79 1.99 9.61 -2.79
C ILE A 79 3.17 8.63 -2.81
N LEU A 80 2.94 7.39 -3.26
CA LEU A 80 3.97 6.35 -3.36
C LEU A 80 5.05 6.72 -4.38
N GLU A 81 4.64 7.26 -5.53
CA GLU A 81 5.57 7.70 -6.57
C GLU A 81 6.31 8.99 -6.17
N LYS A 82 5.60 9.95 -5.55
CA LYS A 82 6.23 11.21 -5.10
C LYS A 82 7.21 10.98 -3.96
N ALA A 83 6.88 10.09 -3.03
CA ALA A 83 7.71 9.74 -1.90
C ALA A 83 8.74 8.65 -2.19
N ALA A 84 8.90 8.19 -3.44
CA ALA A 84 9.76 7.05 -3.78
C ALA A 84 11.22 7.16 -3.28
N ARG A 85 11.75 8.38 -3.09
CA ARG A 85 13.09 8.64 -2.55
C ARG A 85 13.16 8.72 -1.01
N ARG A 86 12.02 8.63 -0.33
CA ARG A 86 11.83 8.76 1.12
C ARG A 86 11.27 7.45 1.68
N ALA A 87 12.17 6.49 1.92
CA ALA A 87 11.80 5.15 2.37
C ALA A 87 10.97 5.16 3.66
N ASP A 88 11.26 6.08 4.59
CA ASP A 88 10.51 6.28 5.83
C ASP A 88 9.03 6.65 5.57
N VAL A 89 8.79 7.55 4.61
CA VAL A 89 7.45 7.97 4.20
C VAL A 89 6.73 6.82 3.50
N VAL A 90 7.38 6.15 2.54
CA VAL A 90 6.78 5.03 1.79
C VAL A 90 6.38 3.89 2.72
N GLN A 91 7.27 3.48 3.64
CA GLN A 91 6.96 2.45 4.64
C GLN A 91 5.75 2.83 5.48
N TYR A 92 5.71 4.05 5.99
CA TYR A 92 4.60 4.52 6.81
C TYR A 92 3.27 4.53 6.04
N VAL A 93 3.31 5.04 4.81
CA VAL A 93 2.14 5.09 3.91
C VAL A 93 1.64 3.70 3.57
N LEU A 94 2.52 2.72 3.33
CA LEU A 94 2.12 1.34 3.06
C LEU A 94 1.50 0.67 4.29
N VAL A 95 2.02 0.94 5.50
CA VAL A 95 1.37 0.48 6.75
C VAL A 95 -0.02 1.09 6.89
N LEU A 96 -0.16 2.40 6.64
CA LEU A 96 -1.45 3.07 6.67
C LEU A 96 -2.41 2.46 5.62
N LEU A 97 -1.94 2.26 4.39
CA LEU A 97 -2.74 1.63 3.33
C LEU A 97 -3.26 0.26 3.76
N GLY A 98 -2.39 -0.60 4.31
CA GLY A 98 -2.80 -1.91 4.83
C GLY A 98 -3.94 -1.80 5.84
N ASP A 99 -3.86 -0.84 6.77
CA ASP A 99 -4.93 -0.58 7.74
C ASP A 99 -6.24 -0.15 7.09
N LEU A 100 -6.17 0.64 6.00
CA LEU A 100 -7.35 1.10 5.28
C LEU A 100 -7.99 -0.02 4.46
N LEU A 101 -7.18 -0.88 3.82
CA LEU A 101 -7.65 -2.03 3.05
C LEU A 101 -8.34 -3.07 3.95
N GLU A 102 -7.79 -3.31 5.15
CA GLU A 102 -8.43 -4.16 6.17
C GLU A 102 -9.72 -3.55 6.72
N GLY A 103 -9.84 -2.22 6.70
CA GLY A 103 -10.93 -1.46 7.33
C GLY A 103 -12.13 -1.16 6.43
N SER A 104 -11.94 -0.98 5.12
CA SER A 104 -12.99 -0.50 4.20
C SER A 104 -12.97 -1.25 2.87
N GLN A 105 -13.94 -2.14 2.67
CA GLN A 105 -14.14 -2.81 1.37
C GLN A 105 -14.51 -1.80 0.26
N THR A 106 -15.19 -0.72 0.62
CA THR A 106 -15.52 0.38 -0.31
C THR A 106 -14.25 0.99 -0.92
N LEU A 107 -13.21 1.21 -0.11
CA LEU A 107 -11.92 1.67 -0.63
C LEU A 107 -11.27 0.64 -1.53
N VAL A 108 -11.27 -0.64 -1.13
CA VAL A 108 -10.69 -1.74 -1.94
C VAL A 108 -11.33 -1.77 -3.32
N ASP A 109 -12.67 -1.77 -3.38
CA ASP A 109 -13.43 -1.79 -4.63
C ASP A 109 -13.17 -0.52 -5.48
N ALA A 110 -13.02 0.64 -4.84
CA ALA A 110 -12.66 1.87 -5.54
C ALA A 110 -11.24 1.86 -6.13
N LEU A 111 -10.25 1.30 -5.42
CA LEU A 111 -8.90 1.11 -5.93
C LEU A 111 -8.90 0.13 -7.12
N LEU A 112 -9.66 -0.96 -7.02
CA LEU A 112 -9.82 -1.93 -8.11
C LEU A 112 -10.54 -1.34 -9.33
N SER A 113 -11.45 -0.38 -9.16
CA SER A 113 -12.10 0.28 -10.29
C SER A 113 -11.16 1.14 -11.14
N HIS A 114 -9.98 1.49 -10.61
CA HIS A 114 -9.01 2.32 -11.30
C HIS A 114 -8.31 1.52 -12.42
N PRO A 115 -8.04 2.10 -13.61
CA PRO A 115 -7.33 1.40 -14.67
C PRO A 115 -5.89 1.05 -14.28
N ASN A 116 -5.23 1.94 -13.54
CA ASN A 116 -3.83 1.82 -13.12
C ASN A 116 -3.69 1.32 -11.68
N THR A 117 -4.58 0.42 -11.21
CA THR A 117 -4.60 -0.04 -9.80
C THR A 117 -3.23 -0.50 -9.30
N TYR A 118 -2.48 -1.23 -10.12
CA TYR A 118 -1.25 -1.87 -9.68
C TYR A 118 0.01 -1.03 -9.93
N THR A 119 -0.05 -0.09 -10.87
CA THR A 119 1.10 0.66 -11.39
C THR A 119 1.98 1.30 -10.31
N PRO A 120 1.44 1.98 -9.28
CA PRO A 120 2.29 2.61 -8.25
C PRO A 120 3.05 1.61 -7.36
N PHE A 121 2.57 0.38 -7.28
CA PHE A 121 3.12 -0.67 -6.42
C PHE A 121 4.22 -1.48 -7.12
N LEU A 122 4.13 -1.66 -8.44
CA LEU A 122 5.06 -2.53 -9.18
C LEU A 122 6.53 -2.11 -9.03
N PRO A 123 6.91 -0.81 -9.12
CA PRO A 123 8.29 -0.39 -8.91
C PRO A 123 8.79 -0.66 -7.48
N LEU A 124 7.91 -0.56 -6.48
CA LEU A 124 8.25 -0.82 -5.07
C LEU A 124 8.54 -2.30 -4.82
N LEU A 125 7.93 -3.20 -5.60
CA LEU A 125 8.16 -4.63 -5.51
C LEU A 125 9.33 -5.10 -6.39
N ALA A 126 9.45 -4.55 -7.61
CA ALA A 126 10.50 -4.90 -8.55
C ALA A 126 11.90 -4.47 -8.08
N GLY A 127 11.98 -3.45 -7.23
CA GLY A 127 13.22 -2.95 -6.63
C GLY A 127 13.76 -3.80 -5.46
N ALA A 128 13.08 -4.87 -5.05
CA ALA A 128 13.51 -5.70 -3.94
C ALA A 128 14.87 -6.36 -4.21
N THR A 129 15.87 -6.05 -3.38
CA THR A 129 17.19 -6.68 -3.45
C THR A 129 17.38 -7.76 -2.38
N SER A 130 16.61 -7.68 -1.29
CA SER A 130 16.54 -8.66 -0.22
C SER A 130 15.08 -8.93 0.19
N PRO A 131 14.72 -10.18 0.54
CA PRO A 131 13.36 -10.53 0.97
C PRO A 131 12.89 -9.78 2.22
N GLU A 132 13.80 -9.40 3.11
CA GLU A 132 13.49 -8.80 4.42
C GLU A 132 13.21 -7.28 4.34
N GLU A 133 13.36 -6.69 3.14
CA GLU A 133 13.11 -5.27 2.98
C GLU A 133 11.63 -4.93 3.24
N ALA A 134 11.41 -3.99 4.17
CA ALA A 134 10.07 -3.62 4.61
C ALA A 134 9.17 -3.09 3.48
N ILE A 135 9.71 -2.38 2.48
CA ILE A 135 8.92 -1.80 1.40
C ILE A 135 8.34 -2.88 0.48
N PRO A 136 9.15 -3.78 -0.12
CA PRO A 136 8.63 -4.92 -0.88
C PRO A 136 7.65 -5.78 -0.09
N LEU A 137 7.93 -6.05 1.18
CA LEU A 137 7.08 -6.89 2.02
C LEU A 137 5.71 -6.23 2.29
N LEU A 138 5.69 -4.97 2.70
CA LEU A 138 4.42 -4.26 2.90
C LEU A 138 3.66 -4.09 1.57
N THR A 139 4.37 -3.85 0.47
CA THR A 139 3.78 -3.76 -0.87
C THR A 139 3.13 -5.08 -1.28
N SER A 140 3.79 -6.21 -1.04
CA SER A 140 3.23 -7.54 -1.37
C SER A 140 1.96 -7.84 -0.58
N THR A 141 1.89 -7.45 0.69
CA THR A 141 0.68 -7.64 1.52
C THR A 141 -0.51 -6.81 0.99
N ALA A 142 -0.28 -5.55 0.60
CA ALA A 142 -1.30 -4.69 0.01
C ALA A 142 -1.77 -5.24 -1.35
N LEU A 143 -0.82 -5.62 -2.22
CA LEU A 143 -1.11 -6.21 -3.53
C LEU A 143 -1.88 -7.53 -3.42
N THR A 144 -1.51 -8.38 -2.46
CA THR A 144 -2.21 -9.64 -2.20
C THR A 144 -3.66 -9.39 -1.79
N THR A 145 -3.92 -8.38 -0.97
CA THR A 145 -5.28 -7.99 -0.59
C THR A 145 -6.11 -7.54 -1.79
N LEU A 146 -5.53 -6.69 -2.65
CA LEU A 146 -6.20 -6.20 -3.86
C LEU A 146 -6.47 -7.34 -4.86
N LEU A 147 -5.47 -8.17 -5.16
CA LEU A 147 -5.59 -9.29 -6.10
C LEU A 147 -6.53 -10.38 -5.58
N ALA A 148 -6.52 -10.67 -4.28
CA ALA A 148 -7.48 -11.59 -3.67
C ALA A 148 -8.90 -11.08 -3.85
N ARG A 149 -9.16 -9.79 -3.60
CA ARG A 149 -10.47 -9.18 -3.85
C ARG A 149 -10.84 -9.19 -5.33
N GLU A 150 -9.91 -8.86 -6.23
CA GLU A 150 -10.15 -8.91 -7.68
C GLU A 150 -10.51 -10.33 -8.15
N SER A 151 -9.85 -11.37 -7.64
CA SER A 151 -10.18 -12.75 -8.04
C SER A 151 -11.59 -13.19 -7.66
N ILE A 152 -12.16 -12.58 -6.61
CA ILE A 152 -13.54 -12.82 -6.19
C ILE A 152 -14.53 -12.03 -7.07
N THR A 153 -14.22 -10.77 -7.40
CA THR A 153 -15.14 -9.88 -8.12
C THR A 153 -15.02 -9.98 -9.64
N ASN A 154 -13.87 -10.40 -10.15
CA ASN A 154 -13.58 -10.65 -11.56
C ASN A 154 -12.69 -11.92 -11.71
N PRO A 155 -13.30 -13.12 -11.75
CA PRO A 155 -12.56 -14.38 -11.84
C PRO A 155 -11.71 -14.54 -13.10
N HIS A 156 -12.01 -13.78 -14.16
CA HIS A 156 -11.25 -13.81 -15.41
C HIS A 156 -10.02 -12.89 -15.37
N GLY A 157 -9.86 -12.09 -14.32
CA GLY A 157 -8.79 -11.11 -14.16
C GLY A 157 -8.89 -9.93 -15.13
N ARG A 158 -8.10 -8.89 -14.87
CA ARG A 158 -7.87 -7.78 -15.81
C ARG A 158 -6.45 -7.83 -16.37
N ALA A 159 -6.22 -7.18 -17.51
CA ALA A 159 -4.88 -7.04 -18.09
C ALA A 159 -3.86 -6.49 -17.07
N ALA A 160 -4.26 -5.50 -16.26
CA ALA A 160 -3.42 -4.94 -15.20
C ALA A 160 -3.03 -5.99 -14.14
N SER A 161 -3.94 -6.90 -13.78
CA SER A 161 -3.63 -8.00 -12.84
C SER A 161 -2.68 -9.03 -13.47
N SER A 162 -2.82 -9.31 -14.77
CA SER A 162 -1.93 -10.23 -15.50
C SER A 162 -0.49 -9.72 -15.58
N GLU A 163 -0.28 -8.40 -15.57
CA GLU A 163 1.05 -7.78 -15.48
C GLU A 163 1.61 -7.82 -14.04
N ALA A 164 0.76 -7.59 -13.04
CA ALA A 164 1.17 -7.53 -11.63
C ALA A 164 1.53 -8.91 -11.04
N LEU A 165 0.78 -9.95 -11.40
CA LEU A 165 0.89 -11.30 -10.84
C LEU A 165 2.31 -11.91 -10.97
N PRO A 166 2.97 -11.89 -12.14
CA PRO A 166 4.33 -12.41 -12.27
C PRO A 166 5.33 -11.73 -11.34
N ILE A 167 5.23 -10.40 -11.14
CA ILE A 167 6.12 -9.64 -10.26
C ILE A 167 5.86 -10.02 -8.80
N LEU A 168 4.59 -10.14 -8.41
CA LEU A 168 4.22 -10.59 -7.08
C LEU A 168 4.70 -12.02 -6.80
N TYR A 169 4.43 -12.97 -7.70
CA TYR A 169 4.86 -14.35 -7.53
C TYR A 169 6.38 -14.49 -7.52
N LYS A 170 7.10 -13.71 -8.32
CA LYS A 170 8.55 -13.65 -8.23
C LYS A 170 9.00 -13.24 -6.82
N TYR A 171 8.45 -12.15 -6.28
CA TYR A 171 8.81 -11.73 -4.92
C TYR A 171 8.39 -12.77 -3.85
N LEU A 172 7.18 -13.30 -3.90
CA LEU A 172 6.71 -14.33 -2.96
C LEU A 172 7.56 -15.61 -3.02
N SER A 173 8.00 -16.02 -4.21
CA SER A 173 8.92 -17.16 -4.33
C SER A 173 10.29 -16.89 -3.71
N THR A 174 10.80 -15.65 -3.79
CA THR A 174 12.05 -15.28 -3.09
C THR A 174 11.87 -15.30 -1.57
N LEU A 175 10.70 -14.89 -1.06
CA LEU A 175 10.37 -14.99 0.36
C LEU A 175 10.28 -16.45 0.81
N ALA A 176 9.58 -17.30 0.05
CA ALA A 176 9.41 -18.72 0.37
C ALA A 176 10.75 -19.50 0.37
N LEU A 177 11.72 -19.05 -0.42
CA LEU A 177 13.08 -19.61 -0.45
C LEU A 177 14.01 -19.04 0.63
N SER A 178 13.58 -17.99 1.35
CA SER A 178 14.35 -17.44 2.47
C SER A 178 14.50 -18.48 3.57
N SER A 179 15.67 -18.57 4.18
CA SER A 179 15.90 -19.45 5.33
C SER A 179 15.44 -18.84 6.67
N ASP A 180 14.98 -17.58 6.66
CA ASP A 180 14.44 -16.93 7.85
C ASP A 180 12.99 -17.38 8.08
N SER A 181 12.78 -18.19 9.12
CA SER A 181 11.47 -18.69 9.52
C SER A 181 10.47 -17.56 9.84
N GLY A 182 10.93 -16.39 10.28
CA GLY A 182 10.05 -15.25 10.57
C GLY A 182 9.46 -14.58 9.33
N LEU A 183 10.03 -14.86 8.14
CA LEU A 183 9.54 -14.39 6.84
C LEU A 183 8.71 -15.45 6.09
N GLN A 184 8.64 -16.67 6.64
CA GLN A 184 7.83 -17.77 6.13
C GLN A 184 6.46 -17.88 6.81
N ASP A 185 6.19 -17.03 7.81
CA ASP A 185 4.91 -16.94 8.53
C ASP A 185 3.76 -16.42 7.63
#